data_AF-A0A355QH19-F1
#
_entry.id   AF-A0A355QH19-F1
#
_cell.length_a   1.000
_cell.length_b   1.000
_cell.length_c   1.000
_cell.angle_alpha   90.00
_cell.angle_beta   90.00
_cell.angle_gamma   90.00
#
_symmetry.space_group_name_H-M   'P 1'
#
loop_
_entity.id
_entity.type
_entity.pdbx_description
1 polymer ?
#
loop_
_entity_poly.entity_id
_entity_poly.type
_entity_poly.pdbx_seq_one_letter_code
_entity_poly.pdbx_strand_id
1 'polypeptide(L)'
;EIKYAINGLLSLTPDGMPCLGETREVRNLWSAAAVWVKEGPGMAQVVAEWMTYGYPRVIDVHGADIARFYADECSDEHIWSRAEESFNKTYGIVHPQEQWEGRRNLEVGPYFSRQEDLGAMFFQARTWERPQWFASNADLAERYGLAEREVEWDNRW
;
A
#
# COMPACT_ATOMS: atom_id res chain seq x y z
N GLU A 1 9.94 18.62 34.47
CA GLU A 1 9.54 17.35 35.08
C GLU A 1 8.34 16.78 34.31
N ILE A 2 8.39 15.50 33.90
CA ILE A 2 7.28 14.85 33.19
C ILE A 2 6.22 14.47 34.23
N LYS A 3 4.98 14.94 34.05
CA LYS A 3 3.87 14.67 35.00
C LYS A 3 3.15 13.35 34.73
N TYR A 4 3.02 12.96 33.46
CA TYR A 4 2.31 11.76 33.04
C TYR A 4 2.73 11.38 31.62
N ALA A 5 2.93 10.09 31.37
CA ALA A 5 3.24 9.53 30.06
C ALA A 5 2.53 8.19 29.90
N ILE A 6 2.05 7.91 28.68
CA ILE A 6 1.40 6.64 28.35
C ILE A 6 1.84 6.17 26.98
N ASN A 7 1.81 4.85 26.80
CA ASN A 7 1.91 4.21 25.50
C ASN A 7 0.49 4.01 24.98
N GLY A 8 0.04 4.94 24.13
CA GLY A 8 -1.28 4.88 23.51
C GLY A 8 -1.35 3.80 22.44
N LEU A 9 -2.45 3.06 22.41
CA LEU A 9 -2.74 2.14 21.31
C LEU A 9 -3.31 2.92 20.13
N LEU A 10 -2.98 2.47 18.93
CA LEU A 10 -3.55 2.94 17.67
C LEU A 10 -3.72 1.76 16.72
N SER A 11 -4.58 1.94 15.71
CA SER A 11 -4.78 0.94 14.65
C SER A 11 -3.99 1.32 13.41
N LEU A 12 -3.31 0.36 12.81
CA LEU A 12 -2.65 0.47 11.51
C LEU A 12 -3.22 -0.58 10.57
N THR A 13 -3.13 -0.29 9.28
CA THR A 13 -3.52 -1.18 8.20
C THR A 13 -2.30 -1.41 7.30
N PRO A 14 -2.28 -2.47 6.46
CA PRO A 14 -1.13 -2.77 5.60
C PRO A 14 -0.67 -1.63 4.68
N ASP A 15 -1.58 -0.72 4.32
CA ASP A 15 -1.33 0.43 3.44
C ASP A 15 -1.53 1.79 4.13
N GLY A 16 -1.78 1.80 5.44
CA GLY A 16 -1.98 3.03 6.23
C GLY A 16 -3.32 3.75 6.01
N MET A 17 -4.18 3.25 5.11
CA MET A 17 -5.50 3.82 4.83
C MET A 17 -6.59 3.20 5.72
N PRO A 18 -7.67 3.91 6.04
CA PRO A 18 -8.78 3.36 6.84
C PRO A 18 -9.45 2.17 6.14
N CYS A 19 -10.25 1.40 6.88
CA CYS A 19 -11.05 0.30 6.36
C CYS A 19 -12.53 0.64 6.47
N LEU A 20 -13.13 1.09 5.37
CA LEU A 20 -14.50 1.60 5.29
C LEU A 20 -15.32 0.77 4.30
N GLY A 21 -16.62 0.59 4.58
CA GLY A 21 -17.55 -0.03 3.63
C GLY A 21 -18.16 -1.33 4.13
N GLU A 22 -19.05 -1.90 3.33
CA GLU A 22 -19.69 -3.19 3.61
C GLU A 22 -18.67 -4.33 3.49
N THR A 23 -18.64 -5.23 4.47
CA THR A 23 -17.72 -6.38 4.46
C THR A 23 -18.06 -7.33 3.32
N ARG A 24 -17.07 -7.98 2.74
CA ARG A 24 -17.25 -8.90 1.61
C ARG A 24 -17.92 -10.21 2.03
N GLU A 25 -17.73 -10.58 3.29
CA GLU A 25 -18.12 -11.85 3.87
C GLU A 25 -19.58 -11.86 4.34
N VAL A 26 -20.07 -10.70 4.81
CA VAL A 26 -21.38 -10.58 5.44
C VAL A 26 -22.12 -9.35 4.91
N ARG A 27 -23.27 -9.60 4.28
CA ARG A 27 -24.17 -8.55 3.80
C ARG A 27 -24.71 -7.72 4.98
N ASN A 28 -24.75 -6.41 4.81
CA ASN A 28 -25.17 -5.37 5.75
C ASN A 28 -24.32 -5.30 7.03
N LEU A 29 -23.15 -5.93 7.06
CA LEU A 29 -22.15 -5.67 8.08
C LEU A 29 -21.15 -4.67 7.52
N TRP A 30 -20.90 -3.59 8.27
CA TRP A 30 -20.10 -2.46 7.79
C TRP A 30 -18.90 -2.21 8.69
N SER A 31 -17.78 -1.86 8.04
CA SER A 31 -16.58 -1.39 8.71
C SER A 31 -16.50 0.15 8.66
N ALA A 32 -16.08 0.72 9.78
CA ALA A 32 -15.67 2.11 9.93
C ALA A 32 -14.47 2.14 10.89
N ALA A 33 -13.34 1.59 10.45
CA ALA A 33 -12.19 1.27 11.32
C ALA A 33 -10.89 1.93 10.83
N ALA A 34 -9.91 2.00 11.74
CA ALA A 34 -8.60 2.61 11.52
C ALA A 34 -8.66 4.07 11.03
N VAL A 35 -9.58 4.87 11.60
CA VAL A 35 -9.80 6.27 11.25
C VAL A 35 -9.12 7.17 12.28
N TRP A 36 -8.32 8.13 11.82
CA TRP A 36 -7.72 9.13 12.71
C TRP A 36 -8.76 10.11 13.24
N VAL A 37 -8.53 10.66 14.44
CA VAL A 37 -9.43 11.67 15.04
C VAL A 37 -9.70 12.84 14.10
N LYS A 38 -8.67 13.30 13.36
CA LYS A 38 -8.77 14.41 12.40
C LYS A 38 -9.73 14.12 11.23
N GLU A 39 -9.91 12.85 10.86
CA GLU A 39 -10.70 12.39 9.72
C GLU A 39 -12.12 11.95 10.11
N GLY A 40 -12.36 11.73 11.41
CA GLY A 40 -13.58 11.10 11.94
C GLY A 40 -14.88 11.62 11.33
N PRO A 41 -15.16 12.94 11.34
CA PRO A 41 -16.39 13.48 10.77
C PRO A 41 -16.56 13.21 9.26
N GLY A 42 -15.48 13.29 8.49
CA GLY A 42 -15.49 13.04 7.05
C GLY A 42 -15.77 11.56 6.74
N MET A 43 -15.10 10.65 7.44
CA MET A 43 -15.31 9.21 7.25
C MET A 43 -16.69 8.76 7.72
N ALA A 44 -17.23 9.38 8.77
CA ALA A 44 -18.60 9.13 9.19
C ALA A 44 -19.62 9.56 8.12
N GLN A 45 -19.43 10.73 7.49
CA GLN A 45 -20.28 11.15 6.37
C GLN A 45 -20.18 10.17 5.20
N VAL A 46 -18.97 9.74 4.83
CA VAL A 46 -18.73 8.76 3.76
C VAL A 46 -19.52 7.48 3.99
N VAL A 47 -19.40 6.88 5.18
CA VAL A 47 -20.10 5.62 5.51
C VAL A 47 -21.62 5.83 5.53
N ALA A 48 -22.10 6.94 6.09
CA ALA A 48 -23.53 7.25 6.12
C ALA A 48 -24.13 7.45 4.72
N GLU A 49 -23.43 8.14 3.84
CA GLU A 49 -23.84 8.31 2.43
C GLU A 49 -23.86 6.97 1.71
N TRP A 50 -22.82 6.16 1.91
CA TRP A 50 -22.72 4.85 1.27
C TRP A 50 -23.87 3.92 1.69
N MET A 51 -24.18 3.85 2.98
CA MET A 51 -25.33 3.10 3.50
C MET A 51 -26.68 3.61 2.97
N THR A 52 -26.82 4.93 2.77
CA THR A 52 -28.10 5.55 2.39
C THR A 52 -28.35 5.50 0.89
N TYR A 53 -27.32 5.75 0.08
CA TYR A 53 -27.44 5.95 -1.36
C TYR A 53 -26.85 4.81 -2.18
N GLY A 54 -26.14 3.87 -1.55
CA GLY A 54 -25.42 2.78 -2.22
C GLY A 54 -24.02 3.17 -2.72
N TYR A 55 -23.63 4.44 -2.59
CA TYR A 55 -22.29 4.94 -2.93
C TYR A 55 -21.97 6.24 -2.16
N PRO A 56 -20.68 6.53 -1.87
CA PRO A 56 -20.26 7.82 -1.33
C PRO A 56 -20.39 8.92 -2.40
N ARG A 57 -20.99 10.06 -2.08
CA ARG A 57 -21.31 11.08 -3.10
C ARG A 57 -20.27 12.20 -3.21
N VAL A 58 -19.49 12.41 -2.16
CA VAL A 58 -18.58 13.57 -2.06
C VAL A 58 -17.10 13.18 -2.15
N ILE A 59 -16.73 12.02 -1.60
CA ILE A 59 -15.33 11.60 -1.45
C ILE A 59 -15.16 10.23 -2.12
N ASP A 60 -14.13 10.09 -2.95
CA ASP A 60 -13.73 8.80 -3.48
C ASP A 60 -13.13 7.92 -2.38
N VAL A 61 -13.59 6.67 -2.33
CA VAL A 61 -13.23 5.70 -1.29
C VAL A 61 -12.31 4.61 -1.80
N HIS A 62 -11.83 4.66 -3.04
CA HIS A 62 -11.04 3.57 -3.62
C HIS A 62 -9.89 3.08 -2.72
N GLY A 63 -9.13 3.99 -2.12
CA GLY A 63 -8.03 3.65 -1.19
C GLY A 63 -8.47 3.28 0.22
N ALA A 64 -9.73 3.54 0.60
CA ALA A 64 -10.28 3.30 1.94
C ALA A 64 -11.26 2.12 2.00
N ASP A 65 -11.73 1.65 0.84
CA ASP A 65 -12.66 0.52 0.74
C ASP A 65 -12.05 -0.72 1.39
N ILE A 66 -12.76 -1.34 2.34
CA ILE A 66 -12.34 -2.57 3.00
C ILE A 66 -12.17 -3.73 2.00
N ALA A 67 -12.88 -3.70 0.87
CA ALA A 67 -12.81 -4.73 -0.15
C ALA A 67 -11.51 -4.71 -0.98
N ARG A 68 -10.66 -3.69 -0.81
CA ARG A 68 -9.41 -3.50 -1.58
C ARG A 68 -8.35 -4.57 -1.30
N PHE A 69 -8.41 -5.24 -0.15
CA PHE A 69 -7.42 -6.24 0.25
C PHE A 69 -7.64 -7.58 -0.46
N TYR A 70 -6.54 -8.15 -0.94
CA TYR A 70 -6.47 -9.54 -1.40
C TYR A 70 -6.34 -10.49 -0.20
N ALA A 71 -6.64 -11.78 -0.41
CA ALA A 71 -6.62 -12.77 0.66
C ALA A 71 -5.26 -12.84 1.38
N ASP A 72 -4.15 -12.77 0.65
CA ASP A 72 -2.80 -12.85 1.25
C ASP A 72 -2.43 -11.62 2.11
N GLU A 73 -3.06 -10.47 1.84
CA GLU A 73 -2.87 -9.24 2.60
C GLU A 73 -3.65 -9.24 3.92
N CYS A 74 -4.62 -10.15 4.07
CA CYS A 74 -5.44 -10.30 5.28
C CYS A 74 -4.82 -11.25 6.32
N SER A 75 -3.65 -11.85 6.04
CA SER A 75 -2.95 -12.69 7.02
C SER A 75 -2.30 -11.85 8.14
N ASP A 76 -2.34 -12.35 9.37
CA ASP A 76 -1.70 -11.68 10.53
C ASP A 76 -0.24 -11.34 10.24
N GLU A 77 0.50 -12.27 9.65
CA GLU A 77 1.91 -12.08 9.30
C GLU A 77 2.12 -10.92 8.32
N HIS A 78 1.25 -10.78 7.32
CA HIS A 78 1.33 -9.65 6.39
C HIS A 78 0.99 -8.33 7.08
N ILE A 79 -0.08 -8.32 7.88
CA ILE A 79 -0.54 -7.12 8.60
C ILE A 79 0.55 -6.64 9.56
N TRP A 80 1.14 -7.54 10.36
CA TRP A 80 2.23 -7.19 11.29
C TRP A 80 3.46 -6.67 10.57
N SER A 81 3.93 -7.37 9.54
CA SER A 81 5.11 -6.94 8.78
C SER A 81 4.93 -5.54 8.17
N ARG A 82 3.75 -5.25 7.61
CA ARG A 82 3.45 -3.93 7.06
C ARG A 82 3.28 -2.85 8.12
N ALA A 83 2.62 -3.18 9.23
CA ALA A 83 2.42 -2.24 10.33
C ALA A 83 3.75 -1.83 10.99
N GLU A 84 4.65 -2.78 11.21
CA GLU A 84 5.98 -2.52 11.78
C GLU A 84 6.83 -1.62 10.87
N GLU A 85 6.83 -1.88 9.57
CA GLU A 85 7.58 -1.08 8.60
C GLU A 85 6.96 0.31 8.43
N SER A 86 5.63 0.41 8.25
CA SER A 86 4.93 1.68 8.00
C SER A 86 4.90 2.60 9.21
N PHE A 87 4.82 2.07 10.43
CA PHE A 87 4.79 2.91 11.64
C PHE A 87 6.03 3.80 11.72
N ASN A 88 7.21 3.23 11.51
CA ASN A 88 8.48 3.97 11.51
C ASN A 88 8.56 5.02 10.38
N LYS A 89 7.85 4.77 9.27
CA LYS A 89 7.81 5.66 8.09
C LYS A 89 6.77 6.77 8.19
N THR A 90 5.91 6.80 9.21
CA THR A 90 4.79 7.77 9.34
C THR A 90 5.21 9.24 9.18
N TYR A 91 6.39 9.61 9.65
CA TYR A 91 6.97 10.95 9.49
C TYR A 91 8.31 10.95 8.74
N GLY A 92 8.64 9.84 8.07
CA GLY A 92 9.82 9.72 7.22
C GLY A 92 9.62 10.39 5.86
N ILE A 93 10.73 10.64 5.17
CA ILE A 93 10.72 11.00 3.74
C ILE A 93 10.77 9.68 2.96
N VAL A 94 9.63 9.26 2.43
CA VAL A 94 9.46 7.98 1.73
C VAL A 94 9.37 8.24 0.23
N HIS A 95 10.14 7.50 -0.57
CA HIS A 95 10.05 7.64 -2.02
C HIS A 95 8.74 7.03 -2.52
N PRO A 96 7.98 7.65 -3.45
CA PRO A 96 6.72 7.08 -3.94
C PRO A 96 6.88 5.69 -4.59
N GLN A 97 8.07 5.38 -5.11
CA GLN A 97 8.41 4.08 -5.69
C GLN A 97 9.10 3.13 -4.71
N GLU A 98 9.34 3.56 -3.47
CA GLU A 98 9.96 2.73 -2.43
C GLU A 98 9.18 1.42 -2.28
N GLN A 99 9.90 0.31 -2.37
CA GLN A 99 9.33 -1.01 -2.22
C GLN A 99 9.39 -1.44 -0.76
N TRP A 100 8.39 -2.20 -0.34
CA TRP A 100 8.43 -2.84 0.96
C TRP A 100 9.57 -3.85 1.04
N GLU A 101 10.23 -3.91 2.20
CA GLU A 101 11.35 -4.82 2.42
C GLU A 101 10.89 -6.28 2.55
N GLY A 102 9.73 -6.48 3.17
CA GLY A 102 9.16 -7.79 3.47
C GLY A 102 7.94 -8.18 2.62
N ARG A 103 7.48 -9.42 2.81
CA ARG A 103 6.26 -9.98 2.21
C ARG A 103 6.23 -9.86 0.68
N ARG A 104 7.34 -10.20 0.03
CA ARG A 104 7.52 -10.24 -1.43
C ARG A 104 7.21 -11.63 -1.98
N ASN A 105 7.02 -11.73 -3.30
CA ASN A 105 6.76 -12.98 -4.01
C ASN A 105 5.54 -13.76 -3.47
N LEU A 106 4.51 -13.07 -3.00
CA LEU A 106 3.25 -13.70 -2.57
C LEU A 106 2.52 -14.31 -3.76
N GLU A 107 2.41 -13.53 -4.84
CA GLU A 107 1.90 -13.98 -6.13
C GLU A 107 2.90 -13.62 -7.23
N VAL A 108 3.17 -14.58 -8.12
CA VAL A 108 4.10 -14.41 -9.23
C VAL A 108 3.50 -14.93 -10.53
N GLY A 109 3.81 -14.23 -11.63
CA GLY A 109 3.33 -14.64 -12.95
C GLY A 109 3.97 -15.93 -13.46
N PRO A 110 3.36 -16.60 -14.45
CA PRO A 110 3.90 -17.84 -15.01
C PRO A 110 5.27 -17.68 -15.69
N TYR A 111 5.65 -16.45 -16.03
CA TYR A 111 6.93 -16.12 -16.64
C TYR A 111 7.98 -15.63 -15.65
N PHE A 112 7.71 -15.67 -14.34
CA PHE A 112 8.56 -15.08 -13.32
C PHE A 112 10.02 -15.56 -13.41
N SER A 113 10.26 -16.87 -13.50
CA SER A 113 11.62 -17.42 -13.64
C SER A 113 12.33 -16.96 -14.91
N ARG A 114 11.61 -16.79 -16.02
CA ARG A 114 12.19 -16.24 -17.27
C ARG A 114 12.50 -14.76 -17.17
N GLN A 115 11.71 -14.04 -16.39
CA GLN A 115 11.94 -12.63 -16.12
C GLN A 115 13.16 -12.48 -15.19
N GLU A 116 13.32 -13.35 -14.20
CA GLU A 116 14.53 -13.46 -13.39
C GLU A 116 15.77 -13.79 -14.22
N ASP A 117 15.69 -14.76 -15.14
CA ASP A 117 16.78 -15.11 -16.07
C ASP A 117 17.26 -13.89 -16.90
N LEU A 118 16.35 -12.94 -17.17
CA LEU A 118 16.63 -11.69 -17.91
C LEU A 118 17.06 -10.52 -16.99
N GLY A 119 17.20 -10.77 -15.69
CA GLY A 119 17.57 -9.76 -14.69
C GLY A 119 16.48 -8.71 -14.48
N ALA A 120 15.22 -9.14 -14.39
CA ALA A 120 14.11 -8.25 -14.07
C ALA A 120 14.27 -7.59 -12.69
N MET A 121 14.09 -6.27 -12.64
CA MET A 121 13.81 -5.58 -11.38
C MET A 121 12.32 -5.59 -11.12
N PHE A 122 11.90 -6.22 -10.03
CA PHE A 122 10.49 -6.35 -9.68
C PHE A 122 10.04 -5.33 -8.65
N PHE A 123 8.93 -4.68 -8.94
CA PHE A 123 8.16 -3.93 -7.96
C PHE A 123 6.90 -4.71 -7.64
N GLN A 124 6.56 -4.74 -6.36
CA GLN A 124 5.33 -5.34 -5.89
C GLN A 124 4.18 -4.35 -6.07
N ALA A 125 3.10 -4.80 -6.71
CA ALA A 125 1.82 -4.10 -6.70
C ALA A 125 0.79 -4.99 -6.00
N ARG A 126 0.36 -4.57 -4.81
CA ARG A 126 -0.45 -5.40 -3.90
C ARG A 126 0.28 -6.71 -3.59
N THR A 127 -0.22 -7.85 -4.05
CA THR A 127 0.42 -9.16 -3.84
C THR A 127 1.37 -9.58 -4.97
N TRP A 128 1.27 -8.94 -6.13
CA TRP A 128 1.94 -9.40 -7.36
C TRP A 128 3.29 -8.76 -7.61
N GLU A 129 4.25 -9.57 -8.04
CA GLU A 129 5.52 -9.09 -8.56
C GLU A 129 5.40 -8.65 -10.02
N ARG A 130 5.79 -7.40 -10.31
CA ARG A 130 5.69 -6.79 -11.64
C ARG A 130 7.05 -6.26 -12.10
N PRO A 131 7.63 -6.80 -13.18
CA PRO A 131 8.92 -6.34 -13.67
C PRO A 131 8.80 -4.89 -14.20
N GLN A 132 9.71 -4.02 -13.77
CA GLN A 132 9.78 -2.62 -14.21
C GLN A 132 10.78 -2.45 -15.36
N TRP A 133 11.92 -3.13 -15.28
CA TRP A 133 12.93 -3.19 -16.34
C TRP A 133 13.70 -4.51 -16.26
N PHE A 134 14.54 -4.77 -17.26
CA PHE A 134 15.35 -5.97 -17.39
C PHE A 134 16.81 -5.59 -17.62
N ALA A 135 17.72 -6.13 -16.82
CA ALA A 135 19.16 -5.90 -16.96
C ALA A 135 19.69 -6.37 -18.32
N SER A 136 19.04 -7.34 -18.96
CA SER A 136 19.36 -7.79 -20.32
C SER A 136 19.28 -6.69 -21.38
N ASN A 137 18.63 -5.56 -21.09
CA ASN A 137 18.45 -4.43 -22.01
C ASN A 137 19.42 -3.27 -21.72
N ALA A 138 20.44 -3.46 -20.86
CA ALA A 138 21.34 -2.39 -20.44
C ALA A 138 22.09 -1.72 -21.60
N ASP A 139 22.42 -2.46 -22.65
CA ASP A 139 23.08 -1.94 -23.86
C ASP A 139 22.23 -0.91 -24.62
N LEU A 140 20.90 -0.97 -24.49
CA LEU A 140 19.99 0.01 -25.10
C LEU A 140 20.17 1.41 -24.52
N ALA A 141 20.51 1.53 -23.23
CA ALA A 141 20.73 2.83 -22.61
C ALA A 141 21.91 3.57 -23.26
N GLU A 142 23.01 2.86 -23.51
CA GLU A 142 24.16 3.38 -24.25
C GLU A 142 23.80 3.69 -25.70
N ARG A 143 23.12 2.74 -26.38
CA ARG A 143 22.71 2.89 -27.78
C ARG A 143 21.88 4.14 -28.04
N TYR A 144 20.98 4.49 -27.12
CA TYR A 144 20.10 5.65 -27.24
C TYR A 144 20.63 6.90 -26.52
N GLY A 145 21.85 6.85 -25.95
CA GLY A 145 22.46 7.99 -25.28
C GLY A 145 21.67 8.49 -24.08
N LEU A 146 21.05 7.57 -23.32
CA LEU A 146 20.32 7.92 -22.11
C LEU A 146 21.32 8.30 -21.00
N ALA A 147 21.12 9.47 -20.39
CA ALA A 147 21.90 9.92 -19.24
C ALA A 147 21.14 9.62 -17.93
N GLU A 148 21.91 9.49 -16.85
CA GLU A 148 21.36 9.47 -15.50
C GLU A 148 20.64 10.80 -15.20
N ARG A 149 19.58 10.75 -14.39
CA ARG A 149 18.85 11.97 -14.03
C ARG A 149 19.72 12.82 -13.10
N GLU A 150 19.63 14.14 -13.21
CA GLU A 150 20.47 15.04 -12.41
C GLU A 150 20.11 15.03 -10.92
N VAL A 151 18.84 14.77 -10.61
CA VAL A 151 18.32 14.76 -9.24
C VAL A 151 18.45 13.36 -8.67
N GLU A 152 19.22 13.22 -7.59
CA GLU A 152 19.44 11.95 -6.90
C GLU A 152 18.13 11.26 -6.49
N TRP A 153 17.14 12.04 -6.02
CA TRP A 153 15.81 11.55 -5.69
C TRP A 153 15.14 10.82 -6.85
N ASP A 154 15.27 11.32 -8.08
CA ASP A 154 14.63 10.74 -9.26
C ASP A 154 15.32 9.44 -9.74
N ASN A 155 16.53 9.15 -9.25
CA ASN A 155 17.23 7.90 -9.52
C ASN A 155 17.04 6.87 -8.39
N ARG A 156 16.34 7.22 -7.30
CA ARG A 156 16.05 6.26 -6.23
C ARG A 156 14.94 5.30 -6.64
N TRP A 157 15.20 4.01 -6.40
CA TRP A 157 14.32 2.86 -6.66
C TRP A 157 14.09 2.60 -8.14
#